data_AF-A0A3D0ETM0-F1
#
_entry.id   AF-A0A3D0ETM0-F1
#
_cell.length_a   1.000
_cell.length_b   1.000
_cell.length_c   1.000
_cell.angle_alpha   90.00
_cell.angle_beta   90.00
_cell.angle_gamma   90.00
#
_symmetry.space_group_name_H-M   'P 1'
#
loop_
_entity.id
_entity.type
_entity.pdbx_description
1 polymer ?
#
loop_
_entity_poly.entity_id
_entity_poly.type
_entity_poly.pdbx_seq_one_letter_code
_entity_poly.pdbx_strand_id
1 'polypeptide(L)'
;MTDLEIKIWEQFKAHRISVRAVVIALSGGVDSVVLLDVTSRLSGPLKLQVSAVHVNHHLHVESPNWAQFCLNLCADHQIDLKVFDVQISPQSRLGVEGAAREARYSAL
;
A
#
# COMPACT_ATOMS: atom_id res chain seq x y z
N MET A 1 -22.10 1.15 -6.27
CA MET A 1 -20.80 0.45 -6.32
C MET A 1 -20.45 0.21 -7.77
N THR A 2 -19.20 0.45 -8.18
CA THR A 2 -18.67 0.14 -9.52
C THR A 2 -18.42 -1.36 -9.69
N ASP A 3 -18.19 -1.82 -10.92
CA ASP A 3 -17.82 -3.22 -11.20
C ASP A 3 -16.55 -3.66 -10.45
N LEU A 4 -15.58 -2.75 -10.30
CA LEU A 4 -14.36 -3.02 -9.54
C LEU A 4 -14.64 -3.14 -8.04
N GLU A 5 -15.46 -2.24 -7.49
CA GLU A 5 -15.87 -2.29 -6.08
C GLU A 5 -16.60 -3.59 -5.77
N ILE A 6 -17.48 -4.06 -6.67
CA ILE A 6 -18.18 -5.35 -6.52
C ILE A 6 -17.19 -6.51 -6.49
N LYS A 7 -16.25 -6.56 -7.44
CA LYS A 7 -15.23 -7.63 -7.49
C LYS A 7 -14.36 -7.65 -6.23
N ILE A 8 -13.90 -6.49 -5.76
CA ILE A 8 -13.08 -6.40 -4.54
C ILE A 8 -13.89 -6.82 -3.32
N TRP A 9 -15.15 -6.38 -3.23
CA TRP A 9 -16.05 -6.77 -2.16
C TRP A 9 -16.24 -8.29 -2.06
N GLU A 10 -16.49 -8.94 -3.19
CA GLU A 10 -16.63 -10.40 -3.26
C GLU A 10 -15.36 -11.11 -2.80
N GLN A 11 -14.20 -10.64 -3.25
CA GLN A 11 -12.91 -11.20 -2.84
C GLN A 11 -12.66 -11.00 -1.34
N PHE A 12 -12.97 -9.81 -0.80
CA PHE A 12 -12.80 -9.53 0.63
C PHE A 12 -13.73 -10.40 1.48
N LYS A 13 -14.97 -10.64 1.04
CA LYS A 13 -15.86 -11.59 1.72
C LYS A 13 -15.36 -13.03 1.63
N ALA A 14 -14.96 -13.48 0.44
CA ALA A 14 -14.46 -14.84 0.23
C ALA A 14 -13.24 -15.15 1.11
N HIS A 15 -12.34 -14.17 1.28
CA HIS A 15 -11.14 -14.29 2.11
C HIS A 15 -11.35 -13.86 3.57
N ARG A 16 -12.59 -13.57 3.98
CA ARG A 16 -12.96 -13.15 5.35
C ARG A 16 -12.16 -11.94 5.85
N ILE A 17 -11.92 -10.97 4.97
CA ILE A 17 -11.17 -9.74 5.26
C ILE A 17 -12.03 -8.70 6.02
N SER A 18 -13.35 -8.87 6.09
CA SER A 18 -14.27 -8.00 6.86
C SER A 18 -14.01 -8.02 8.37
N VAL A 19 -14.30 -6.89 9.06
CA VAL A 19 -14.14 -6.75 10.53
C VAL A 19 -12.69 -6.93 11.00
N ARG A 20 -11.71 -6.54 10.15
CA ARG A 20 -10.28 -6.60 10.45
C ARG A 20 -9.62 -5.24 10.24
N ALA A 21 -8.45 -5.09 10.84
CA ALA A 21 -7.50 -4.07 10.43
C ALA A 21 -6.74 -4.55 9.19
N VAL A 22 -6.64 -3.70 8.19
CA VAL A 22 -5.88 -3.93 6.96
C VAL A 22 -4.85 -2.83 6.77
N VAL A 23 -3.67 -3.24 6.33
CA VAL A 23 -2.56 -2.35 5.99
C VAL A 23 -2.34 -2.44 4.49
N ILE A 24 -2.46 -1.32 3.79
CA ILE A 24 -2.24 -1.24 2.35
C ILE A 24 -0.78 -0.88 2.08
N ALA A 25 -0.07 -1.74 1.36
CA ALA A 25 1.26 -1.42 0.85
C ALA A 25 1.14 -0.44 -0.34
N LEU A 26 1.26 0.85 -0.05
CA LEU A 26 1.08 1.94 -1.00
C LEU A 26 2.42 2.32 -1.64
N SER A 27 2.61 1.96 -2.91
CA SER A 27 3.83 2.30 -3.66
C SER A 27 3.74 3.66 -4.35
N GLY A 28 2.53 4.19 -4.54
CA GLY A 28 2.25 5.37 -5.37
C GLY A 28 1.97 5.04 -6.84
N GLY A 29 2.14 3.78 -7.25
CA GLY A 29 1.72 3.28 -8.56
C GLY A 29 0.22 3.07 -8.64
N VAL A 30 -0.33 3.11 -9.87
CA VAL A 30 -1.78 3.07 -10.14
C VAL A 30 -2.50 1.93 -9.43
N ASP A 31 -1.94 0.72 -9.40
CA ASP A 31 -2.56 -0.44 -8.75
C ASP A 31 -2.76 -0.21 -7.25
N SER A 32 -1.73 0.31 -6.58
CA SER A 32 -1.77 0.58 -5.14
C SER A 32 -2.68 1.77 -4.80
N VAL A 33 -2.74 2.77 -5.68
CA VAL A 33 -3.62 3.95 -5.55
C VAL A 33 -5.08 3.53 -5.69
N VAL A 34 -5.41 2.74 -6.70
CA VAL A 34 -6.77 2.20 -6.91
C VAL A 34 -7.17 1.28 -5.76
N LEU A 35 -6.25 0.46 -5.26
CA LEU A 35 -6.51 -0.38 -4.09
C LEU A 35 -6.82 0.45 -2.83
N LEU A 36 -6.07 1.54 -2.59
CA LEU A 36 -6.34 2.47 -1.50
C LEU A 36 -7.73 3.10 -1.64
N ASP A 37 -8.03 3.66 -2.81
CA ASP A 37 -9.30 4.34 -3.08
C ASP A 37 -10.51 3.41 -2.89
N VAL A 38 -10.49 2.23 -3.51
CA VAL A 38 -11.59 1.28 -3.39
C VAL A 38 -11.71 0.77 -1.95
N THR A 39 -10.59 0.43 -1.30
CA THR A 39 -10.64 -0.08 0.09
C THR A 39 -11.14 1.00 1.06
N SER A 40 -10.77 2.27 0.86
CA SER A 40 -11.28 3.41 1.63
C SER A 40 -12.80 3.51 1.52
N ARG A 41 -13.35 3.44 0.30
CA ARG A 41 -14.82 3.48 0.08
C ARG A 41 -15.56 2.29 0.65
N LEU A 42 -14.95 1.10 0.62
CA LEU A 42 -15.55 -0.13 1.15
C LEU A 42 -15.34 -0.30 2.66
N SER A 43 -14.51 0.53 3.30
CA SER A 43 -14.10 0.38 4.70
C SER A 43 -15.29 0.39 5.67
N GLY A 44 -16.19 1.37 5.57
CA GLY A 44 -17.37 1.48 6.44
C GLY A 44 -18.30 0.27 6.32
N PRO A 45 -18.81 -0.06 5.11
CA PRO A 45 -19.68 -1.21 4.91
C PRO A 45 -19.07 -2.57 5.33
N LEU A 46 -17.75 -2.74 5.16
CA LEU A 46 -17.02 -3.96 5.55
C LEU A 46 -16.47 -3.91 6.99
N LYS A 47 -16.71 -2.80 7.70
CA LYS A 47 -16.17 -2.51 9.05
C LYS A 47 -14.66 -2.72 9.13
N LEU A 48 -13.93 -2.26 8.12
CA LEU A 48 -12.47 -2.33 8.07
C LEU A 48 -11.87 -1.12 8.77
N GLN A 49 -10.78 -1.36 9.51
CA GLN A 49 -9.85 -0.31 9.88
C GLN A 49 -8.75 -0.30 8.82
N VAL A 50 -8.57 0.82 8.12
CA VAL A 50 -7.63 0.92 7.01
C VAL A 50 -6.49 1.84 7.39
N SER A 51 -5.27 1.35 7.20
CA SER A 51 -4.04 2.14 7.28
C SER A 51 -3.19 1.85 6.05
N ALA A 52 -2.19 2.68 5.79
CA ALA A 52 -1.27 2.50 4.69
C ALA A 52 0.18 2.52 5.17
N VAL A 53 1.03 1.85 4.38
CA VAL A 53 2.48 1.89 4.54
C VAL A 53 3.14 2.16 3.20
N HIS A 54 4.10 3.08 3.19
CA HIS A 54 4.98 3.30 2.05
C HIS A 54 6.40 2.88 2.42
N VAL A 55 7.01 2.01 1.62
CA VAL A 55 8.41 1.64 1.79
C VAL A 55 9.22 2.38 0.74
N ASN A 56 10.06 3.29 1.21
CA ASN A 56 10.96 4.06 0.38
C ASN A 56 12.32 3.34 0.29
N HIS A 57 12.59 2.74 -0.86
CA HIS A 57 13.79 1.94 -1.12
C HIS A 57 15.00 2.79 -1.57
N HIS A 58 14.79 4.10 -1.81
CA HIS A 58 15.82 5.02 -2.35
C HIS A 58 16.47 4.57 -3.67
N LEU A 59 15.76 3.75 -4.43
CA LEU A 59 16.25 3.20 -5.70
C LEU A 59 16.25 4.20 -6.85
N HIS A 60 15.40 5.21 -6.76
CA HIS A 60 15.21 6.20 -7.80
C HIS A 60 15.35 7.61 -7.21
N VAL A 61 15.87 8.55 -8.00
CA VAL A 61 16.04 9.94 -7.57
C VAL A 61 14.71 10.60 -7.16
N GLU A 62 13.61 10.16 -7.78
CA GLU A 62 12.25 10.62 -7.49
C GLU A 62 11.59 9.95 -6.28
N SER A 63 12.25 9.01 -5.59
CA SER A 63 11.64 8.32 -4.46
C SER A 63 11.11 9.24 -3.34
N PRO A 64 11.78 10.38 -3.00
CA PRO A 64 11.20 11.36 -2.08
C PRO A 64 9.87 11.96 -2.57
N ASN A 65 9.74 12.22 -3.88
CA ASN A 65 8.52 12.74 -4.47
C ASN A 65 7.38 11.71 -4.42
N TRP A 66 7.70 10.42 -4.57
CA TRP A 66 6.71 9.35 -4.42
C TRP A 66 6.23 9.19 -2.98
N ALA A 67 7.12 9.31 -2.00
CA ALA A 67 6.74 9.31 -0.59
C ALA A 67 5.81 10.50 -0.28
N GLN A 68 6.14 11.70 -0.77
CA GLN A 68 5.29 12.89 -0.60
C GLN A 68 3.93 12.74 -1.30
N PHE A 69 3.89 12.16 -2.49
CA PHE A 69 2.65 11.83 -3.19
C PHE A 69 1.77 10.90 -2.35
N CYS A 70 2.35 9.82 -1.79
CA CYS A 70 1.63 8.89 -0.94
C CYS A 70 1.09 9.57 0.32
N LEU A 71 1.88 10.44 0.95
CA LEU A 71 1.45 11.22 2.13
C LEU A 71 0.23 12.08 1.81
N ASN A 72 0.27 12.84 0.71
CA ASN A 72 -0.84 13.70 0.30
C ASN A 72 -2.10 12.87 -0.01
N LEU A 73 -1.93 11.79 -0.77
CA LEU A 73 -3.04 10.91 -1.12
C LEU A 73 -3.70 10.29 0.12
N CYS A 74 -2.91 9.80 1.07
CA CYS A 74 -3.45 9.26 2.32
C CYS A 74 -4.18 10.31 3.16
N ALA A 75 -3.68 11.56 3.18
CA ALA A 75 -4.34 12.67 3.85
C ALA A 75 -5.72 12.97 3.22
N ASP A 76 -5.81 13.01 1.89
CA ASP A 76 -7.06 13.22 1.16
C ASP A 76 -8.11 12.13 1.47
N HIS A 77 -7.65 10.91 1.69
CA HIS A 77 -8.48 9.76 2.06
C HIS A 77 -8.73 9.62 3.57
N GLN A 78 -8.15 10.48 4.41
CA GLN A 78 -8.18 10.39 5.87
C GLN A 78 -7.68 9.02 6.40
N ILE A 79 -6.62 8.50 5.78
CA ILE A 79 -5.98 7.24 6.14
C ILE A 79 -4.59 7.52 6.70
N ASP A 80 -4.26 6.93 7.85
CA ASP A 80 -2.93 7.04 8.42
C ASP A 80 -1.89 6.35 7.51
N LEU A 81 -0.81 7.07 7.19
CA LEU A 81 0.33 6.54 6.45
C LEU A 81 1.57 6.47 7.33
N LYS A 82 2.20 5.29 7.37
CA LYS A 82 3.56 5.13 7.91
C LYS A 82 4.56 4.97 6.76
N VAL A 83 5.60 5.79 6.77
CA VAL A 83 6.71 5.69 5.81
C VAL A 83 7.88 4.95 6.47
N PHE A 84 8.42 3.96 5.77
CA PHE A 84 9.64 3.25 6.15
C PHE A 84 10.72 3.52 5.12
N ASP A 85 11.84 4.08 5.56
CA ASP A 85 13.04 4.20 4.75
C ASP A 85 13.88 2.93 4.89
N VAL A 86 14.15 2.27 3.77
CA VAL A 86 14.98 1.08 3.73
C VAL A 86 16.15 1.29 2.77
N GLN A 87 17.30 0.75 3.14
CA GLN A 87 18.46 0.71 2.27
C GLN A 87 18.53 -0.68 1.66
N ILE A 88 18.71 -0.74 0.34
CA ILE A 88 18.90 -2.02 -0.34
C ILE A 88 20.32 -2.11 -0.87
N SER A 89 20.94 -3.27 -0.69
CA SER A 89 22.29 -3.50 -1.20
C SER A 89 22.27 -3.66 -2.72
N PRO A 90 23.00 -2.82 -3.49
CA PRO A 90 23.13 -2.98 -4.94
C PRO A 90 23.80 -4.31 -5.33
N GLN A 91 24.56 -4.91 -4.42
CA GLN A 91 25.28 -6.17 -4.63
C GLN A 91 24.50 -7.40 -4.14
N SER A 92 23.20 -7.26 -3.88
CA SER A 92 22.37 -8.41 -3.50
C SER A 92 22.37 -9.49 -4.57
N ARG A 93 22.59 -10.75 -4.14
CA ARG A 93 22.51 -11.93 -5.01
C ARG A 93 21.11 -12.18 -5.56
N LEU A 94 20.08 -11.50 -5.02
CA LEU A 94 18.69 -11.59 -5.45
C LEU A 94 18.34 -10.61 -6.58
N GLY A 95 19.30 -9.75 -6.99
CA GLY A 95 19.02 -8.61 -7.86
C GLY A 95 18.22 -7.51 -7.15
N VAL A 96 18.01 -6.39 -7.85
CA VAL A 96 17.38 -5.18 -7.30
C VAL A 96 15.95 -5.46 -6.81
N GLU A 97 15.11 -6.09 -7.63
CA GLU A 97 13.72 -6.42 -7.28
C GLU A 97 13.63 -7.37 -6.08
N GLY A 98 14.47 -8.40 -6.04
CA GLY A 98 14.51 -9.35 -4.93
C GLY A 98 14.93 -8.69 -3.62
N ALA A 99 15.97 -7.84 -3.67
CA ALA A 99 16.43 -7.08 -2.51
C ALA A 99 15.39 -6.08 -2.01
N ALA A 100 14.74 -5.34 -2.92
CA ALA A 100 13.65 -4.44 -2.58
C ALA A 100 12.47 -5.18 -1.93
N ARG A 101 12.11 -6.35 -2.47
CA ARG A 101 11.03 -7.18 -1.91
C ARG A 101 11.37 -7.65 -0.49
N GLU A 102 12.59 -8.15 -0.27
CA GLU A 102 13.04 -8.61 1.05
C GLU A 102 13.09 -7.48 2.08
N ALA A 103 13.66 -6.32 1.71
CA ALA A 103 13.71 -5.15 2.57
C ALA A 103 12.29 -4.65 2.91
N ARG A 104 11.38 -4.63 1.93
CA ARG A 104 9.98 -4.27 2.14
C ARG A 104 9.29 -5.18 3.15
N TYR A 105 9.40 -6.49 3.01
CA TYR A 105 8.79 -7.42 3.97
C TYR A 105 9.46 -7.40 5.35
N SER A 106 10.75 -7.07 5.43
CA SER A 106 11.45 -6.96 6.72
C SER A 106 11.05 -5.71 7.51
N ALA A 107 10.57 -4.66 6.83
CA ALA A 107 10.15 -3.41 7.45
C ALA A 107 8.69 -3.43 7.97
N LEU A 108 7.86 -4.36 7.49
CA LEU A 108 6.42 -4.46 7.77
C LEU A 108 6.11 -5.57 8.78
#